data_AF-A0A1I5MUB2-F1
#
_entry.id   AF-A0A1I5MUB2-F1
#
_cell.length_a   1.000
_cell.length_b   1.000
_cell.length_c   1.000
_cell.angle_alpha   90.00
_cell.angle_beta   90.00
_cell.angle_gamma   90.00
#
_symmetry.space_group_name_H-M   'P 1'
#
loop_
_entity.id
_entity.type
_entity.pdbx_description
1 polymer ?
#
loop_
_entity_poly.entity_id
_entity_poly.type
_entity_poly.pdbx_seq_one_letter_code
_entity_poly.pdbx_strand_id
1 'polypeptide(L)'
;MIHSKTPTHKIHEGRNVKRFREMLGIKQDAMAAELGDDWNQQKISLLEQKETIDPSLLQQISATLKIPVEAIQNFDEDQAIYNIACNFSDNAVNNNGVNIQQINAIDKIIQLHEEKIALYERMLKEKDEMMLRLERLLEKK
;
A
#
# COMPACT_ATOMS: atom_id res chain seq x y z
N MET A 1 33.28 -4.26 5.23
CA MET A 1 32.47 -3.31 4.44
C MET A 1 31.65 -4.10 3.42
N ILE A 2 30.44 -4.49 3.80
CA ILE A 2 29.47 -5.15 2.90
C ILE A 2 28.92 -4.09 1.94
N HIS A 3 29.30 -4.19 0.68
CA HIS A 3 28.75 -3.35 -0.38
C HIS A 3 27.32 -3.82 -0.65
N SER A 4 26.33 -3.16 -0.02
CA SER A 4 24.94 -3.29 -0.44
C SER A 4 24.80 -2.63 -1.81
N LYS A 5 25.03 -3.40 -2.87
CA LYS A 5 24.54 -3.05 -4.21
C LYS A 5 23.02 -3.10 -4.12
N THR A 6 22.41 -1.97 -3.80
CA THR A 6 20.98 -1.76 -4.04
C THR A 6 20.76 -2.07 -5.52
N PRO A 7 19.93 -3.05 -5.90
CA PRO A 7 19.61 -3.23 -7.31
C PRO A 7 18.99 -1.92 -7.77
N THR A 8 19.68 -1.23 -8.67
CA THR A 8 19.12 -0.08 -9.37
C THR A 8 17.99 -0.64 -10.21
N HIS A 9 16.77 -0.62 -9.66
CA HIS A 9 15.57 -1.04 -10.35
C HIS A 9 15.33 -0.05 -11.49
N LYS A 10 15.96 -0.30 -12.63
CA LYS A 10 15.90 0.56 -13.79
C LYS A 10 14.54 0.31 -14.43
N ILE A 11 13.70 1.33 -14.38
CA ILE A 11 12.32 1.26 -14.88
C ILE A 11 12.37 1.12 -16.39
N HIS A 12 11.62 0.15 -16.91
CA HIS A 12 11.57 -0.13 -18.34
C HIS A 12 10.34 0.52 -18.97
N GLU A 13 10.53 1.70 -19.55
CA GLU A 13 9.44 2.54 -20.07
C GLU A 13 8.64 1.84 -21.17
N GLY A 14 9.29 1.12 -22.10
CA GLY A 14 8.59 0.37 -23.15
C GLY A 14 7.65 -0.73 -22.62
N ARG A 15 8.06 -1.44 -21.57
CA ARG A 15 7.25 -2.46 -20.90
C ARG A 15 6.05 -1.80 -20.22
N ASN A 16 6.26 -0.64 -19.59
CA ASN A 16 5.19 0.12 -18.96
C ASN A 16 4.16 0.59 -19.99
N VAL A 17 4.61 1.13 -21.14
CA VAL A 17 3.74 1.48 -22.27
C VAL A 17 2.92 0.29 -22.73
N LYS A 18 3.54 -0.88 -22.91
CA LYS A 18 2.83 -2.12 -23.28
C LYS A 18 1.75 -2.47 -22.27
N ARG A 19 2.05 -2.42 -20.97
CA ARG A 19 1.10 -2.73 -19.89
C ARG A 19 -0.09 -1.79 -19.90
N PHE A 20 0.14 -0.48 -19.97
CA PHE A 20 -0.94 0.49 -20.04
C PHE A 20 -1.79 0.32 -21.29
N ARG A 21 -1.18 0.06 -22.46
CA ARG A 21 -1.91 -0.23 -23.70
C ARG A 21 -2.81 -1.47 -23.54
N GLU A 22 -2.29 -2.54 -22.97
CA GLU A 22 -3.04 -3.78 -22.71
C GLU A 22 -4.18 -3.57 -21.70
N MET A 23 -3.95 -2.80 -20.63
CA MET A 23 -4.97 -2.44 -19.65
C MET A 23 -6.12 -1.64 -20.26
N LEU A 24 -5.83 -0.78 -21.24
CA LEU A 24 -6.83 -0.02 -21.98
C LEU A 24 -7.48 -0.83 -23.12
N GLY A 25 -7.05 -2.07 -23.37
CA GLY A 25 -7.59 -2.92 -24.43
C GLY A 25 -7.23 -2.46 -25.85
N ILE A 26 -6.19 -1.62 -26.00
CA ILE A 26 -5.79 -1.03 -27.28
C ILE A 26 -4.87 -2.00 -28.03
N LYS A 27 -5.17 -2.28 -29.31
CA LYS A 27 -4.27 -3.09 -30.17
C LYS A 27 -3.07 -2.27 -30.64
N GLN A 28 -1.95 -2.93 -30.92
CA GLN A 28 -0.75 -2.26 -31.43
C GLN A 28 -1.04 -1.47 -32.73
N ASP A 29 -1.87 -2.01 -33.63
CA ASP A 29 -2.27 -1.33 -34.87
C ASP A 29 -3.07 -0.05 -34.60
N ALA A 30 -3.95 -0.08 -33.60
CA ALA A 30 -4.76 1.08 -33.22
C ALA A 30 -3.87 2.18 -32.61
N MET A 31 -2.94 1.81 -31.73
CA MET A 31 -1.98 2.76 -31.17
C MET A 31 -1.06 3.35 -32.24
N ALA A 32 -0.64 2.54 -33.22
CA ALA A 32 0.13 3.03 -34.36
C ALA A 32 -0.65 4.06 -35.17
N ALA A 33 -1.93 3.80 -35.46
CA ALA A 33 -2.79 4.72 -36.19
C ALA A 33 -2.96 6.08 -35.46
N GLU A 34 -2.99 6.08 -34.13
CA GLU A 34 -3.09 7.32 -33.35
C GLU A 34 -1.76 8.10 -33.25
N LEU A 35 -0.62 7.42 -33.33
CA LEU A 35 0.71 8.07 -33.32
C LEU A 35 1.11 8.64 -34.68
N GLY A 36 0.45 8.22 -35.77
CA GLY A 36 0.57 8.79 -37.12
C GLY A 36 1.10 7.81 -38.16
N ASP A 37 1.15 8.25 -39.42
CA ASP A 37 1.43 7.40 -40.60
C ASP A 37 2.81 6.73 -40.59
N ASP A 38 3.77 7.29 -39.85
CA ASP A 38 5.10 6.70 -39.68
C ASP A 38 5.10 5.49 -38.73
N TRP A 39 4.00 5.25 -38.00
CA TRP A 39 3.89 4.16 -37.05
C TRP A 39 3.16 2.96 -37.64
N ASN A 40 3.62 1.78 -37.28
CA ASN A 40 2.98 0.51 -37.63
C ASN A 40 3.12 -0.48 -36.47
N GLN A 41 2.42 -1.61 -36.55
CA GLN A 41 2.44 -2.65 -35.52
C GLN A 41 3.86 -3.05 -35.08
N GLN A 42 4.76 -3.23 -36.06
CA GLN A 42 6.12 -3.68 -35.81
C GLN A 42 6.94 -2.63 -35.07
N LYS A 43 6.79 -1.35 -35.46
CA LYS A 43 7.45 -0.22 -34.78
C LYS A 43 6.95 -0.05 -33.34
N ILE A 44 5.66 -0.27 -33.08
CA ILE A 44 5.12 -0.27 -31.71
C ILE A 44 5.71 -1.43 -30.91
N SER A 45 5.74 -2.64 -31.47
CA SER A 45 6.35 -3.81 -30.81
C SER A 45 7.84 -3.58 -30.48
N LEU A 46 8.59 -2.93 -31.38
CA LEU A 46 9.98 -2.54 -31.13
C LEU A 46 10.10 -1.46 -30.06
N LEU A 47 9.18 -0.49 -30.04
CA LEU A 47 9.14 0.56 -29.01
C LEU A 47 8.87 -0.03 -27.63
N GLU A 48 7.94 -0.98 -27.52
CA GLU A 48 7.61 -1.66 -26.26
C GLU A 48 8.80 -2.46 -25.67
N GLN A 49 9.77 -2.83 -26.50
CA GLN A 49 11.00 -3.52 -26.08
C GLN A 49 12.13 -2.57 -25.67
N LYS A 50 11.97 -1.24 -25.85
CA LYS A 50 12.98 -0.27 -25.46
C LYS A 50 12.91 0.01 -23.97
N GLU A 51 14.06 -0.08 -23.31
CA GLU A 51 14.18 0.23 -21.88
C GLU A 51 13.88 1.71 -21.59
N THR A 52 14.29 2.61 -22.48
CA THR A 52 14.07 4.05 -22.39
C THR A 52 13.57 4.59 -23.73
N ILE A 53 12.62 5.50 -23.67
CA ILE A 53 11.97 6.15 -24.81
C ILE A 53 12.39 7.62 -24.83
N ASP A 54 12.47 8.20 -26.03
CA ASP A 54 12.75 9.64 -26.17
C ASP A 54 11.64 10.47 -25.47
N PRO A 55 11.97 11.51 -24.68
CA PRO A 55 10.98 12.29 -23.96
C PRO A 55 9.88 12.90 -24.84
N SER A 56 10.20 13.32 -26.07
CA SER A 56 9.21 13.89 -26.99
C SER A 56 8.20 12.85 -27.45
N LEU A 57 8.68 11.63 -27.71
CA LEU A 57 7.85 10.49 -28.10
C LEU A 57 7.04 9.97 -26.90
N LEU A 58 7.62 9.97 -25.71
CA LEU A 58 6.94 9.57 -24.49
C LEU A 58 5.77 10.51 -24.18
N GLN A 59 5.93 11.82 -24.41
CA GLN A 59 4.83 12.80 -24.32
C GLN A 59 3.72 12.52 -25.32
N GLN A 60 4.06 12.18 -26.56
CA GLN A 60 3.06 11.80 -27.58
C GLN A 60 2.28 10.56 -27.14
N ILE A 61 2.98 9.52 -26.69
CA ILE A 61 2.37 8.27 -26.18
C ILE A 61 1.48 8.55 -24.97
N SER A 62 1.94 9.40 -24.05
CA SER A 62 1.17 9.86 -22.89
C SER A 62 -0.14 10.54 -23.30
N ALA A 63 -0.09 11.40 -24.34
CA ALA A 63 -1.27 12.06 -24.87
C ALA A 63 -2.25 11.08 -25.54
N THR A 64 -1.73 10.15 -26.34
CA THR A 64 -2.51 9.07 -27.00
C THR A 64 -3.22 8.21 -25.96
N LEU A 65 -2.49 7.70 -24.96
CA LEU A 65 -3.04 6.83 -23.93
C LEU A 65 -3.85 7.59 -22.86
N LYS A 66 -3.76 8.93 -22.85
CA LYS A 66 -4.34 9.83 -21.82
C LYS A 66 -3.87 9.48 -20.41
N ILE A 67 -2.57 9.16 -20.28
CA ILE A 67 -1.92 8.78 -19.03
C ILE A 67 -0.78 9.75 -18.78
N PRO A 68 -0.60 10.30 -17.57
CA PRO A 68 0.53 11.18 -17.27
C PRO A 68 1.88 10.53 -17.60
N VAL A 69 2.82 11.30 -18.15
CA VAL A 69 4.18 10.80 -18.49
C VAL A 69 4.84 10.16 -17.26
N GLU A 70 4.66 10.79 -16.11
CA GLU A 70 5.19 10.34 -14.82
C GLU A 70 4.65 8.96 -14.43
N ALA A 71 3.41 8.63 -14.82
CA ALA A 71 2.87 7.31 -14.54
C ALA A 71 3.58 6.25 -15.38
N ILE A 72 3.97 6.54 -16.62
CA ILE A 72 4.75 5.61 -17.44
C ILE A 72 6.18 5.48 -16.91
N GLN A 73 6.77 6.58 -16.44
CA GLN A 73 8.14 6.60 -15.93
C GLN A 73 8.31 6.00 -14.54
N ASN A 74 7.27 6.03 -13.70
CA ASN A 74 7.33 5.56 -12.31
C ASN A 74 6.54 4.26 -12.09
N PHE A 75 5.94 3.68 -13.14
CA PHE A 75 5.20 2.43 -12.99
C PHE A 75 6.16 1.27 -12.70
N ASP A 76 5.90 0.59 -11.59
CA ASP A 76 6.57 -0.63 -11.18
C ASP A 76 5.52 -1.75 -11.15
N GLU A 77 5.64 -2.67 -12.11
CA GLU A 77 4.71 -3.78 -12.28
C GLU A 77 4.72 -4.72 -11.08
N ASP A 78 5.88 -4.97 -10.47
CA ASP A 78 6.01 -5.91 -9.35
C ASP A 78 5.35 -5.32 -8.10
N GLN A 79 5.48 -4.01 -7.89
CA GLN A 79 4.74 -3.30 -6.84
C GLN A 79 3.24 -3.28 -7.12
N ALA A 80 2.81 -3.09 -8.36
CA ALA A 80 1.39 -3.12 -8.72
C ALA A 80 0.78 -4.51 -8.47
N ILE A 81 1.46 -5.59 -8.89
CA ILE A 81 1.04 -6.97 -8.66
C ILE A 81 1.05 -7.29 -7.17
N TYR A 82 2.08 -6.88 -6.43
CA TYR A 82 2.15 -7.04 -4.97
C TYR A 82 0.96 -6.37 -4.28
N ASN A 83 0.66 -5.12 -4.64
CA ASN A 83 -0.48 -4.39 -4.10
C ASN A 83 -1.81 -5.07 -4.42
N ILE A 84 -2.02 -5.57 -5.63
CA ILE A 84 -3.23 -6.32 -6.00
C ILE A 84 -3.30 -7.63 -5.19
N ALA A 85 -2.22 -8.41 -5.13
CA ALA A 85 -2.18 -9.66 -4.38
C ALA A 85 -2.47 -9.42 -2.89
N CYS A 86 -1.92 -8.36 -2.30
CA CYS A 86 -2.18 -7.98 -0.92
C CYS A 86 -3.65 -7.55 -0.71
N ASN A 87 -4.21 -6.71 -1.59
CA ASN A 87 -5.57 -6.18 -1.44
C ASN A 87 -6.69 -7.17 -1.77
N PHE A 88 -6.42 -8.24 -2.53
CA PHE A 88 -7.41 -9.25 -2.90
C PHE A 88 -7.17 -10.62 -2.24
N SER A 89 -6.12 -10.76 -1.43
CA SER A 89 -5.98 -11.90 -0.51
C SER A 89 -6.90 -11.71 0.70
N ASP A 90 -7.33 -12.81 1.33
CA ASP A 90 -8.13 -12.83 2.58
C ASP A 90 -7.47 -12.07 3.77
N ASN A 91 -6.25 -11.55 3.58
CA ASN A 91 -5.48 -10.74 4.53
C ASN A 91 -5.35 -9.25 4.14
N ALA A 92 -6.22 -8.74 3.26
CA ALA A 92 -6.22 -7.38 2.70
C ALA A 92 -6.24 -6.19 3.70
N VAL A 93 -6.32 -6.48 5.01
CA VAL A 93 -6.45 -5.45 6.06
C VAL A 93 -5.11 -4.84 6.48
N ASN A 94 -3.95 -5.41 6.11
CA ASN A 94 -2.71 -5.14 6.84
C ASN A 94 -1.55 -4.45 6.10
N ASN A 95 -1.69 -4.00 4.85
CA ASN A 95 -0.51 -3.48 4.13
C ASN A 95 -0.72 -2.31 3.16
N ASN A 96 -1.81 -1.54 3.27
CA ASN A 96 -1.85 -0.23 2.65
C ASN A 96 -1.35 0.79 3.68
N GLY A 97 -0.19 1.39 3.41
CA GLY A 97 0.34 2.57 4.08
C GLY A 97 -0.51 3.82 3.83
N VAL A 98 -1.82 3.72 4.05
CA VAL A 98 -2.64 4.86 4.40
C VAL A 98 -2.21 5.23 5.81
N ASN A 99 -2.03 6.51 6.06
CA ASN A 99 -1.86 7.11 7.38
C ASN A 99 -3.15 6.92 8.21
N ILE A 100 -3.57 5.66 8.39
CA ILE A 100 -4.50 5.25 9.41
C ILE A 100 -3.69 5.47 10.66
N GLN A 101 -4.01 6.54 11.39
CA GLN A 101 -3.53 6.79 12.74
C GLN A 101 -3.30 5.43 13.40
N GLN A 102 -2.04 5.09 13.65
CA GLN A 102 -1.63 3.78 14.14
C GLN A 102 -2.10 3.67 15.59
N ILE A 103 -3.42 3.57 15.75
CA ILE A 103 -4.07 3.17 16.98
C ILE A 103 -3.71 1.70 17.07
N ASN A 104 -2.62 1.44 17.77
CA ASN A 104 -2.21 0.08 18.06
C ASN A 104 -3.27 -0.49 19.01
N ALA A 105 -4.29 -1.13 18.43
CA ALA A 105 -5.47 -1.58 19.15
C ALA A 105 -5.08 -2.55 20.27
N ILE A 106 -3.99 -3.30 20.08
CA ILE A 106 -3.40 -4.19 21.07
C ILE A 106 -2.90 -3.41 22.30
N ASP A 107 -2.15 -2.32 22.10
CA ASP A 107 -1.64 -1.50 23.20
C ASP A 107 -2.79 -0.89 24.02
N LYS A 108 -3.86 -0.44 23.35
CA LYS A 108 -5.07 0.04 24.05
C LYS A 108 -5.79 -1.06 24.83
N ILE A 109 -5.83 -2.28 24.30
CA ILE A 109 -6.43 -3.43 25.00
C ILE A 109 -5.60 -3.79 26.23
N ILE A 110 -4.27 -3.76 26.14
CA ILE A 110 -3.36 -4.01 27.27
C ILE A 110 -3.59 -2.95 28.35
N GLN A 111 -3.60 -1.67 27.97
CA GLN A 111 -3.88 -0.57 28.89
C GLN A 111 -5.24 -0.74 29.61
N LEU A 112 -6.30 -1.09 28.87
CA LEU A 112 -7.62 -1.34 29.47
C LEU A 112 -7.61 -2.51 30.46
N HIS A 113 -6.79 -3.55 30.22
CA HIS A 113 -6.66 -4.67 31.15
C HIS A 113 -5.90 -4.25 32.42
N GLU A 114 -4.83 -3.47 32.29
CA GLU A 114 -4.09 -2.94 33.43
C GLU A 114 -4.96 -2.02 34.31
N GLU A 115 -5.70 -1.10 33.68
CA GLU A 115 -6.65 -0.21 34.38
C GLU A 115 -7.76 -1.01 35.09
N LYS A 116 -8.28 -2.07 34.44
CA LYS A 116 -9.27 -2.97 35.04
C LYS A 116 -8.72 -3.72 36.25
N ILE A 117 -7.49 -4.22 36.19
CA ILE A 117 -6.83 -4.91 37.32
C ILE A 117 -6.66 -3.94 38.49
N ALA A 118 -6.13 -2.75 38.24
CA ALA A 118 -5.94 -1.72 39.27
C ALA A 118 -7.27 -1.29 39.93
N LEU A 119 -8.36 -1.23 39.15
CA LEU A 119 -9.69 -0.95 39.68
C LEU A 119 -10.19 -2.07 40.60
N TYR A 120 -9.98 -3.34 40.23
CA TYR A 120 -10.36 -4.48 41.06
C TYR A 120 -9.58 -4.54 42.37
N GLU A 121 -8.29 -4.23 42.37
CA GLU A 121 -7.48 -4.15 43.59
C GLU A 121 -8.01 -3.07 44.54
N ARG A 122 -8.36 -1.88 44.02
CA ARG A 122 -8.95 -0.80 44.83
C ARG A 122 -10.30 -1.20 45.43
N MET A 123 -11.16 -1.83 44.64
CA MET A 123 -12.48 -2.28 45.10
C MET A 123 -12.39 -3.39 46.15
N LEU A 124 -11.42 -4.31 46.03
CA LEU A 124 -11.16 -5.32 47.06
C LEU A 124 -10.72 -4.67 48.37
N LYS A 125 -9.79 -3.71 48.28
CA LYS A 125 -9.34 -2.97 49.46
C LYS A 125 -10.49 -2.20 50.14
N GLU A 126 -11.35 -1.54 49.36
CA GLU A 126 -12.53 -0.85 49.90
C GLU A 126 -13.49 -1.82 50.59
N LYS A 127 -13.68 -3.03 50.02
CA LYS A 127 -14.47 -4.09 50.66
C LYS A 127 -13.86 -4.54 51.98
N ASP A 128 -12.55 -4.75 52.03
CA ASP A 128 -11.85 -5.17 53.25
C ASP A 128 -11.97 -4.10 54.35
N GLU A 129 -11.80 -2.82 53.99
CA GLU A 129 -11.98 -1.70 54.91
C GLU A 129 -13.43 -1.58 55.42
N MET A 130 -14.41 -1.81 54.55
CA MET A 130 -15.83 -1.82 54.92
C MET A 130 -16.17 -2.99 55.85
N MET A 131 -15.67 -4.19 55.56
CA MET A 131 -15.83 -5.37 56.41
C MET A 131 -15.25 -5.13 57.80
N LEU A 132 -14.03 -4.60 57.87
CA LEU A 132 -13.37 -4.32 59.14
C LEU A 132 -14.09 -3.21 59.93
N ARG A 133 -14.69 -2.22 59.26
CA ARG A 133 -15.57 -1.24 59.91
C ARG A 133 -16.85 -1.88 60.45
N LEU A 134 -17.45 -2.82 59.73
CA LEU A 134 -18.64 -3.56 60.17
C LEU A 134 -18.32 -4.45 61.38
N GLU A 135 -17.21 -5.19 61.36
CA GLU A 135 -16.75 -6.00 62.50
C GLU A 135 -16.59 -5.14 63.77
N ARG A 136 -15.90 -3.99 63.68
CA ARG A 136 -15.76 -3.06 64.82
C ARG A 136 -17.09 -2.52 65.34
N LEU A 137 -18.13 -2.40 64.50
CA LEU A 137 -19.46 -1.96 64.93
C LEU A 137 -20.22 -3.08 65.64
N LEU A 138 -20.01 -4.33 65.23
CA LEU A 138 -20.60 -5.51 65.87
C LEU A 138 -19.94 -5.81 67.21
N GLU A 139 -18.62 -5.63 67.35
CA GLU A 139 -17.88 -5.82 68.61
C GLU A 139 -18.23 -4.78 69.69
N LYS A 140 -18.73 -3.61 69.31
CA LYS A 140 -19.11 -2.52 70.23
C LYS A 140 -20.54 -2.64 70.78
N LYS A 141 -21.23 -3.74 70.48
CA LYS A 141 -22.62 -4.00 70.87
C LYS A 141 -22.70 -5.11 71.91
#